data_AF-A0A8T3ABB5-F1
#
_entry.id   AF-A0A8T3ABB5-F1
#
_cell.length_a   1.000
_cell.length_b   1.000
_cell.length_c   1.000
_cell.angle_alpha   90.00
_cell.angle_beta   90.00
_cell.angle_gamma   90.00
#
_symmetry.space_group_name_H-M   'P 1'
#
loop_
_entity.id
_entity.type
_entity.pdbx_description
1 polymer ?
#
loop_
_entity_poly.entity_id
_entity_poly.type
_entity_poly.pdbx_seq_one_letter_code
_entity_poly.pdbx_strand_id
1 'polypeptide(L)'
;MASLSNSFFLLHLLLHLSSSLSTTLIETTCKSTSYPDFCVAAISSTSPQTSSTADTRGLSSIFLSLALSNATNSSSYATSLAASSITEEPIRPLLRACSLKYAAAAMP
;
A
#
# COMPACT_ATOMS: atom_id res chain seq x y z
N MET A 1 35.87 -10.31 -30.49
CA MET A 1 34.49 -9.80 -30.29
C MET A 1 33.74 -10.51 -29.16
N ALA A 2 33.96 -11.81 -28.89
CA ALA A 2 33.32 -12.53 -27.77
C ALA A 2 33.71 -12.05 -26.35
N SER A 3 34.96 -11.60 -26.16
CA SER A 3 35.46 -11.16 -24.84
C SER A 3 34.78 -9.89 -24.31
N LEU A 4 34.47 -8.94 -25.20
CA LEU A 4 33.73 -7.72 -24.86
C LEU A 4 32.29 -8.04 -24.46
N SER A 5 31.63 -8.96 -25.18
CA SER A 5 30.26 -9.40 -24.89
C SER A 5 30.11 -10.04 -23.52
N ASN A 6 31.06 -10.91 -23.12
CA ASN A 6 31.07 -11.50 -21.78
C ASN A 6 31.30 -10.45 -20.67
N SER A 7 32.17 -9.46 -20.93
CA SER A 7 32.45 -8.38 -19.97
C SER A 7 31.22 -7.48 -19.74
N PHE A 8 30.47 -7.15 -20.79
CA PHE A 8 29.19 -6.43 -20.66
C PHE A 8 28.15 -7.25 -19.90
N PHE A 9 28.07 -8.56 -20.15
CA PHE A 9 27.13 -9.44 -19.46
C PHE A 9 27.45 -9.55 -17.95
N LEU A 10 28.74 -9.65 -17.61
CA LEU A 10 29.22 -9.64 -16.23
C LEU A 10 28.92 -8.30 -15.54
N LEU A 11 29.17 -7.17 -16.22
CA LEU A 11 28.86 -5.85 -15.68
C LEU A 11 27.35 -5.69 -15.41
N HIS A 12 26.51 -6.19 -16.33
CA HIS A 12 25.05 -6.16 -16.17
C HIS A 12 24.58 -7.08 -15.04
N LEU A 13 25.17 -8.26 -14.90
CA LEU A 13 24.88 -9.19 -13.81
C LEU A 13 25.31 -8.61 -12.44
N LEU A 14 26.46 -7.94 -12.38
CA LEU A 14 26.95 -7.25 -11.18
C LEU A 14 26.07 -6.05 -10.80
N LEU A 15 25.58 -5.27 -11.77
CA LEU A 15 24.62 -4.18 -11.55
C LEU A 15 23.27 -4.69 -11.02
N HIS A 16 22.77 -5.82 -11.55
CA HIS A 16 21.55 -6.46 -11.05
C HIS A 16 21.74 -7.04 -9.65
N LEU A 17 22.88 -7.69 -9.39
CA LEU A 17 23.18 -8.29 -8.08
C LEU A 17 23.39 -7.22 -6.98
N SER A 18 24.01 -6.09 -7.33
CA SER A 18 24.18 -4.96 -6.40
C SER A 18 22.85 -4.33 -6.01
N SER A 19 21.89 -4.29 -6.94
CA SER A 19 20.53 -3.79 -6.69
C SER A 19 19.72 -4.73 -5.78
N SER A 20 20.03 -6.03 -5.79
CA SER A 20 19.38 -7.04 -4.95
C SER A 20 19.89 -7.10 -3.50
N LEU A 21 21.02 -6.45 -3.21
CA LEU A 21 21.68 -6.54 -1.89
C LEU A 21 21.22 -5.47 -0.88
N SER A 22 20.49 -4.45 -1.35
CA SER A 22 19.92 -3.40 -0.50
C SER A 22 18.40 -3.57 -0.39
N THR A 23 17.93 -4.34 0.60
CA THR A 23 16.49 -4.40 0.88
C THR A 23 16.02 -3.02 1.33
N THR A 24 15.08 -2.43 0.61
CA THR A 24 14.55 -1.10 0.96
C THR A 24 13.77 -1.15 2.29
N LEU A 25 13.64 0.00 2.97
CA LEU A 25 12.79 0.10 4.17
C LEU A 25 11.35 -0.36 3.87
N ILE A 26 10.87 -0.10 2.65
CA ILE A 26 9.57 -0.56 2.15
C ILE A 26 9.51 -2.08 2.12
N GLU A 27 10.50 -2.76 1.55
CA GLU A 27 10.53 -4.23 1.49
C GLU A 27 10.54 -4.87 2.87
N THR A 28 11.39 -4.39 3.78
CA THR A 28 11.47 -4.93 5.15
C THR A 28 10.15 -4.70 5.90
N THR A 29 9.54 -3.51 5.73
CA THR A 29 8.24 -3.21 6.36
C THR A 29 7.13 -4.09 5.77
N CYS A 30 7.00 -4.16 4.45
CA CYS A 30 5.94 -4.92 3.80
C CYS A 30 6.02 -6.43 4.06
N LYS A 31 7.24 -7.00 4.14
CA LYS A 31 7.43 -8.41 4.53
C LYS A 31 6.90 -8.75 5.93
N SER A 32 6.80 -7.76 6.83
CA SER A 32 6.25 -7.95 8.18
C SER A 32 4.72 -7.86 8.25
N THR A 33 4.06 -7.51 7.15
CA THR A 33 2.60 -7.39 7.09
C THR A 33 1.94 -8.71 6.72
N SER A 34 0.63 -8.85 6.99
CA SER A 34 -0.15 -10.01 6.55
C SER A 34 -0.33 -10.10 5.03
N TYR A 35 -0.14 -9.00 4.31
CA TYR A 35 -0.32 -8.93 2.85
C TYR A 35 0.84 -8.17 2.18
N PRO A 36 2.03 -8.79 2.06
CA PRO A 36 3.23 -8.10 1.58
C PRO A 36 3.07 -7.48 0.18
N ASP A 37 2.48 -8.19 -0.78
CA ASP A 37 2.31 -7.72 -2.16
C ASP A 37 1.35 -6.52 -2.23
N PHE A 38 0.26 -6.57 -1.45
CA PHE A 38 -0.67 -5.45 -1.34
C PHE A 38 0.02 -4.22 -0.74
N CYS A 39 0.85 -4.40 0.29
CA CYS A 39 1.60 -3.32 0.91
C CYS A 39 2.52 -2.61 -0.10
N VAL A 40 3.30 -3.37 -0.88
CA VAL A 40 4.19 -2.82 -1.90
C VAL A 40 3.39 -2.06 -2.96
N ALA A 41 2.29 -2.65 -3.44
CA ALA A 41 1.42 -2.03 -4.44
C ALA A 41 0.78 -0.72 -3.93
N ALA A 42 0.30 -0.71 -2.68
CA ALA A 42 -0.34 0.46 -2.06
C ALA A 42 0.62 1.64 -1.88
N ILE A 43 1.88 1.39 -1.52
CA ILE A 43 2.89 2.45 -1.43
C ILE A 43 3.27 2.95 -2.82
N SER A 44 3.48 2.03 -3.77
CA SER A 44 3.89 2.36 -5.14
C SER A 44 2.87 3.22 -5.88
N SER A 45 1.57 3.02 -5.62
CA SER A 45 0.50 3.84 -6.19
C SER A 45 0.43 5.25 -5.61
N THR A 46 1.01 5.47 -4.43
CA THR A 46 0.96 6.76 -3.73
C THR A 46 2.12 7.67 -4.10
N SER A 47 3.31 7.11 -4.35
CA SER A 47 4.47 7.91 -4.76
C SER A 47 5.53 7.07 -5.48
N PRO A 48 5.73 7.29 -6.80
CA PRO A 48 6.73 6.56 -7.60
C PRO A 48 8.19 6.76 -7.14
N GLN A 49 8.47 7.80 -6.33
CA GLN A 49 9.82 8.24 -5.94
C GLN A 49 10.25 7.77 -4.54
N THR A 50 9.43 7.00 -3.83
CA THR A 50 9.65 6.70 -2.40
C THR A 50 10.66 5.59 -2.10
N SER A 51 11.25 4.93 -3.11
CA SER A 51 12.08 3.74 -2.85
C SER A 51 13.49 4.01 -2.31
N SER A 52 14.03 5.24 -2.41
CA SER A 52 15.41 5.51 -1.94
C SER A 52 15.56 6.52 -0.79
N THR A 53 14.51 7.26 -0.41
CA THR A 53 14.62 8.36 0.59
C THR A 53 13.60 8.37 1.71
N ALA A 54 12.62 7.45 1.72
CA ALA A 54 11.65 7.40 2.81
C ALA A 54 12.31 6.87 4.09
N ASP A 55 12.48 7.75 5.08
CA ASP A 55 12.79 7.34 6.45
C ASP A 55 11.56 6.72 7.12
N THR A 56 11.72 6.19 8.33
CA THR A 56 10.62 5.55 9.06
C THR A 56 9.44 6.48 9.29
N ARG A 57 9.69 7.78 9.49
CA ARG A 57 8.67 8.81 9.68
C ARG A 57 7.88 9.04 8.39
N GLY A 58 8.56 9.28 7.27
CA GLY A 58 7.94 9.48 5.96
C GLY A 58 7.13 8.28 5.54
N LEU A 59 7.66 7.07 5.74
CA LEU A 59 6.95 5.83 5.46
C LEU A 59 5.70 5.67 6.34
N SER A 60 5.81 5.96 7.64
CA SER A 60 4.66 5.92 8.57
C SER A 60 3.56 6.91 8.16
N SER A 61 3.92 8.13 7.75
CA SER A 61 2.97 9.12 7.25
C SER A 61 2.23 8.65 5.99
N ILE A 62 2.91 7.94 5.09
CA ILE A 62 2.29 7.34 3.90
C ILE A 62 1.26 6.28 4.31
N PHE A 63 1.65 5.35 5.20
CA PHE A 63 0.74 4.31 5.69
C PHE A 63 -0.48 4.91 6.40
N LEU A 64 -0.28 5.91 7.26
CA LEU A 64 -1.37 6.58 7.95
C LEU A 64 -2.31 7.27 6.95
N SER A 65 -1.75 7.98 5.97
CA SER A 65 -2.55 8.65 4.93
C SER A 65 -3.39 7.66 4.11
N LEU A 66 -2.80 6.52 3.74
CA LEU A 66 -3.51 5.43 3.06
C LEU A 66 -4.63 4.84 3.93
N ALA A 67 -4.35 4.56 5.20
CA ALA A 67 -5.33 4.02 6.13
C ALA A 67 -6.51 4.96 6.34
N LEU A 68 -6.24 6.25 6.58
CA LEU A 68 -7.27 7.28 6.76
C LEU A 68 -8.13 7.45 5.51
N SER A 69 -7.51 7.50 4.32
CA SER A 69 -8.23 7.60 3.05
C SER A 69 -9.13 6.39 2.83
N ASN A 70 -8.61 5.17 3.01
CA ASN A 70 -9.38 3.94 2.85
C ASN A 70 -10.51 3.83 3.87
N ALA A 71 -10.28 4.21 5.13
CA ALA A 71 -11.32 4.23 6.15
C ALA A 71 -12.43 5.24 5.83
N THR A 72 -12.06 6.45 5.40
CA THR A 72 -13.02 7.49 4.97
C THR A 72 -13.87 7.04 3.79
N ASN A 73 -13.22 6.45 2.77
CA ASN A 73 -13.90 5.94 1.58
C ASN A 73 -14.84 4.77 1.94
N SER A 74 -14.39 3.86 2.80
CA SER A 74 -15.20 2.72 3.26
C SER A 74 -16.41 3.18 4.08
N SER A 75 -16.24 4.19 4.94
CA SER A 75 -17.34 4.80 5.69
C SER A 75 -18.37 5.43 4.74
N SER A 76 -17.90 6.22 3.78
CA SER A 76 -18.76 6.87 2.77
C SER A 76 -19.50 5.86 1.90
N TYR A 77 -18.81 4.79 1.49
CA TYR A 77 -19.39 3.70 0.71
C TYR A 77 -20.46 2.93 1.50
N ALA A 78 -20.16 2.54 2.74
CA ALA A 78 -21.13 1.86 3.61
C ALA A 78 -22.36 2.73 3.91
N THR A 79 -22.16 4.05 4.10
CA THR A 79 -23.24 5.03 4.25
C THR A 79 -24.13 5.08 3.00
N SER A 80 -23.50 5.11 1.82
CA SER A 80 -24.21 5.16 0.54
C SER A 80 -25.02 3.88 0.30
N LEU A 81 -24.45 2.72 0.61
CA LEU A 81 -25.18 1.45 0.58
C LEU A 81 -26.34 1.46 1.58
N ALA A 82 -26.13 1.91 2.82
CA ALA A 82 -27.20 1.98 3.82
C ALA A 82 -28.35 2.93 3.44
N ALA A 83 -28.09 3.93 2.59
CA ALA A 83 -29.10 4.86 2.07
C ALA A 83 -29.79 4.36 0.80
N SER A 84 -29.24 3.33 0.13
CA SER A 84 -29.76 2.84 -1.13
C SER A 84 -31.14 2.19 -0.99
N SER A 85 -31.98 2.39 -2.01
CA SER A 85 -33.33 1.83 -2.09
C SER A 85 -33.33 0.32 -2.32
N ILE A 86 -32.29 -0.23 -2.95
CA ILE A 86 -32.14 -1.67 -3.22
C ILE A 86 -31.62 -2.47 -2.01
N THR A 87 -31.22 -1.80 -0.94
CA THR A 87 -30.68 -2.47 0.26
C THR A 87 -31.80 -3.07 1.09
N GLU A 88 -31.72 -4.36 1.37
CA GLU A 88 -32.69 -5.06 2.21
C GLU A 88 -32.65 -4.57 3.66
N GLU A 89 -33.81 -4.59 4.34
CA GLU A 89 -33.97 -4.09 5.70
C GLU A 89 -32.98 -4.72 6.69
N PRO A 90 -32.80 -6.07 6.74
CA PRO A 90 -31.89 -6.69 7.69
C PRO A 90 -30.42 -6.29 7.51
N ILE A 91 -30.02 -5.87 6.31
CA ILE A 91 -28.64 -5.48 5.97
C ILE A 91 -28.38 -4.00 6.29
N ARG A 92 -29.41 -3.17 6.23
CA ARG A 92 -29.31 -1.72 6.47
C ARG A 92 -28.70 -1.34 7.82
N PRO A 93 -29.11 -1.89 8.98
CA PRO A 93 -28.49 -1.54 10.26
C PRO A 93 -27.03 -2.02 10.34
N LEU A 94 -26.69 -3.15 9.69
CA LEU A 94 -25.30 -3.63 9.63
C LEU A 94 -24.40 -2.66 8.84
N LEU A 95 -24.88 -2.15 7.71
CA LEU A 95 -24.14 -1.16 6.92
C LEU A 95 -23.96 0.17 7.66
N ARG A 96 -24.97 0.61 8.43
CA ARG A 96 -24.82 1.77 9.32
C ARG A 96 -23.77 1.54 10.40
N ALA A 97 -23.76 0.36 11.02
CA ALA A 97 -22.74 0.00 12.01
C ALA A 97 -21.34 -0.04 11.37
N CYS A 98 -21.20 -0.57 10.16
CA CYS A 98 -19.94 -0.54 9.41
C CYS A 98 -19.47 0.89 9.13
N SER A 99 -20.37 1.75 8.65
CA SER A 99 -20.08 3.18 8.42
C SER A 99 -19.51 3.84 9.68
N LEU A 100 -20.16 3.65 10.83
CA LEU A 100 -19.71 4.22 12.11
C LEU A 100 -18.34 3.70 12.54
N LYS A 101 -18.07 2.41 12.38
CA LYS A 101 -16.75 1.82 12.70
C LYS A 101 -15.64 2.41 11.83
N TYR A 102 -15.90 2.55 10.53
CA TYR A 102 -14.93 3.14 9.61
C TYR A 102 -14.76 4.65 9.81
N ALA A 103 -15.83 5.37 10.18
CA ALA A 103 -15.74 6.78 10.57
C ALA A 103 -14.84 6.97 11.80
N ALA A 104 -14.99 6.11 12.82
CA ALA A 104 -14.12 6.14 13.99
C ALA A 104 -12.66 5.83 13.65
N ALA A 105 -12.41 4.89 12.72
CA ALA A 105 -11.06 4.57 12.25
C ALA A 105 -10.42 5.66 11.37
N ALA A 106 -11.22 6.56 10.82
CA ALA A 106 -10.77 7.68 9.99
C ALA A 106 -10.45 8.94 10.80
N MET A 107 -10.65 8.93 12.13
CA MET A 107 -10.29 10.04 13.01
C MET A 107 -8.80 9.90 13.42
N PRO A 108 -7.97 10.95 13.24
CA PRO A 108 -6.59 10.97 13.69
C PRO A 108 -6.44 11.10 15.22
#